data_AF-A0A150TBS4-F1
#
_entry.id   AF-A0A150TBS4-F1
#
_cell.length_a   1.000
_cell.length_b   1.000
_cell.length_c   1.000
_cell.angle_alpha   90.00
_cell.angle_beta   90.00
_cell.angle_gamma   90.00
#
_symmetry.space_group_name_H-M   'P 1'
#
loop_
_entity.id
_entity.type
_entity.pdbx_description
1 polymer ?
#
loop_
_entity_poly.entity_id
_entity_poly.type
_entity_poly.pdbx_seq_one_letter_code
_entity_poly.pdbx_strand_id
1 'polypeptide(L)'
;MSGRGKAGLAPLFSLLAVLLWWSPAYGAPSAVTFTIGHADCGSRGGIALFVGGTHIDTVPTTNRCDCNTTPLVKTYADPAVLALLDMPQCIDIRAEAASGASVLWGFVRVAVESPEGTETACVFDARTGSSERCADRDLCDAYAPLPSVGMIDSDGDGLSGGIGAACDNCESTANAGQEDGDADGIGDACDSCPHASNPDQRDSDDNGVGDDCDACWAAGDWDLDGDGLCDQSDNCYHNHNPGQEDGDADGVGDACDNCPEASNPDQIDGDGNGVGDACDASRLGRRRRRRLQRERQLRLLVQPRAGGQRRGRRGRRLRPLPGPRQLGCVRHRRHLQ
;
A
#
# COMPACT_ATOMS: atom_id res chain seq x y z
N MET A 1 -40.72 75.41 -4.94
CA MET A 1 -41.82 74.54 -4.51
C MET A 1 -41.33 73.11 -4.64
N SER A 2 -41.02 72.47 -3.51
CA SER A 2 -41.78 71.30 -2.99
C SER A 2 -41.69 70.08 -3.93
N GLY A 3 -41.16 68.92 -3.54
CA GLY A 3 -41.18 68.39 -2.19
C GLY A 3 -40.32 67.14 -1.98
N ARG A 4 -40.26 66.80 -0.70
CA ARG A 4 -39.70 65.60 -0.10
C ARG A 4 -40.43 64.34 -0.55
N GLY A 5 -39.71 63.22 -0.55
CA GLY A 5 -40.24 61.92 -0.19
C GLY A 5 -39.86 60.81 -1.16
N LYS A 6 -39.00 59.87 -0.73
CA LYS A 6 -39.38 58.67 0.02
C LYS A 6 -38.13 57.84 0.30
N ALA A 7 -37.94 57.49 1.56
CA ALA A 7 -37.04 56.42 1.96
C ALA A 7 -37.63 55.08 1.48
N GLY A 8 -36.78 54.22 0.93
CA GLY A 8 -37.13 52.87 0.50
C GLY A 8 -35.86 52.02 0.47
N LEU A 9 -35.82 51.06 1.40
CA LEU A 9 -34.88 49.95 1.58
C LEU A 9 -33.95 49.64 0.37
N ALA A 10 -32.64 49.70 0.62
CA ALA A 10 -31.66 49.00 -0.21
C ALA A 10 -31.62 47.52 0.21
N PRO A 11 -31.72 46.55 -0.72
CA PRO A 11 -31.37 45.18 -0.41
C PRO A 11 -29.84 45.05 -0.51
N LEU A 12 -29.19 44.95 0.64
CA LEU A 12 -27.81 44.44 0.76
C LEU A 12 -27.82 42.97 0.34
N PHE A 13 -27.58 42.70 -0.94
CA PHE A 13 -27.30 41.35 -1.41
C PHE A 13 -25.81 41.06 -1.28
N SER A 14 -25.53 40.21 -0.28
CA SER A 14 -24.40 39.30 -0.12
C SER A 14 -23.28 39.39 -1.15
N LEU A 15 -22.18 40.04 -0.75
CA LEU A 15 -20.85 39.54 -1.11
C LEU A 15 -20.58 38.32 -0.22
N LEU A 16 -20.97 37.14 -0.70
CA LEU A 16 -20.49 35.87 -0.17
C LEU A 16 -19.06 35.70 -0.70
N ALA A 17 -18.09 36.37 -0.07
CA ALA A 17 -16.70 35.98 -0.19
C ALA A 17 -16.51 34.71 0.63
N VAL A 18 -16.71 33.55 0.00
CA VAL A 18 -16.18 32.28 0.52
C VAL A 18 -14.68 32.32 0.28
N LEU A 19 -13.97 32.97 1.20
CA LEU A 19 -12.55 32.76 1.45
C LEU A 19 -12.43 32.36 2.90
N LEU A 20 -12.77 31.10 3.16
CA LEU A 20 -12.35 30.38 4.37
C LEU A 20 -11.82 29.02 3.93
N TRP A 21 -10.81 29.07 3.07
CA TRP A 21 -9.68 28.18 3.25
C TRP A 21 -8.66 28.97 4.08
N TRP A 22 -7.70 28.27 4.66
CA TRP A 22 -6.82 28.71 5.75
C TRP A 22 -7.53 28.56 7.09
N SER A 23 -7.33 27.40 7.72
CA SER A 23 -7.05 27.44 9.15
C SER A 23 -5.70 28.17 9.28
N PRO A 24 -5.61 29.42 9.78
CA PRO A 24 -4.34 29.94 10.27
C PRO A 24 -4.19 29.41 11.69
N ALA A 25 -4.14 28.09 11.83
CA ALA A 25 -4.05 27.48 13.15
C ALA A 25 -2.57 27.46 13.51
N TYR A 26 -2.07 28.65 13.90
CA TYR A 26 -0.85 29.02 14.64
C TYR A 26 -0.48 30.43 14.14
N GLY A 27 -0.48 31.43 15.02
CA GLY A 27 -0.13 32.80 14.68
C GLY A 27 1.34 32.87 14.24
N ALA A 28 1.67 33.92 13.48
CA ALA A 28 3.01 34.08 12.93
C ALA A 28 4.07 33.98 14.05
N PRO A 29 5.15 33.20 13.84
CA PRO A 29 6.17 33.00 14.86
C PRO A 29 6.82 34.33 15.23
N SER A 30 6.97 34.59 16.53
CA SER A 30 7.59 35.79 17.08
C SER A 30 9.05 35.58 17.48
N ALA A 31 9.46 34.33 17.71
CA ALA A 31 10.84 33.98 18.02
C ALA A 31 11.11 32.50 17.75
N VAL A 32 12.36 32.15 17.40
CA VAL A 32 12.89 30.79 17.47
C VAL A 32 14.09 30.75 18.41
N THR A 33 14.11 29.81 19.34
CA THR A 33 15.13 29.66 20.38
C THR A 33 15.79 28.29 20.32
N PHE A 34 17.10 28.27 20.06
CA PHE A 34 17.95 27.09 20.18
C PHE A 34 18.51 27.00 21.60
N THR A 35 18.36 25.84 22.24
CA THR A 35 18.96 25.49 23.53
C THR A 35 19.86 24.28 23.34
N ILE A 36 21.17 24.45 23.55
CA ILE A 36 22.18 23.47 23.16
C ILE A 36 23.08 23.10 24.33
N GLY A 37 23.00 21.86 24.78
CA GLY A 37 23.96 21.22 25.66
C GLY A 37 25.10 20.61 24.85
N HIS A 38 26.35 20.92 25.18
CA HIS A 38 27.53 20.40 24.47
C HIS A 38 28.79 20.40 25.34
N ALA A 39 29.81 19.66 24.90
CA ALA A 39 31.22 19.86 25.25
C ALA A 39 32.04 20.01 23.97
N ASP A 40 33.07 20.83 24.01
CA ASP A 40 33.93 21.06 22.86
C ASP A 40 35.40 21.10 23.26
N CYS A 41 36.21 20.34 22.53
CA CYS A 41 37.62 20.11 22.83
C CYS A 41 38.50 20.54 21.65
N GLY A 42 39.24 21.64 21.79
CA GLY A 42 40.31 22.00 20.87
C GLY A 42 39.87 22.70 19.58
N SER A 43 38.62 23.18 19.51
CA SER A 43 38.06 23.85 18.35
C SER A 43 38.27 25.37 18.37
N ARG A 44 38.63 25.96 17.22
CA ARG A 44 38.46 27.40 16.93
C ARG A 44 37.14 27.69 16.19
N GLY A 45 36.30 26.67 16.01
CA GLY A 45 35.01 26.76 15.32
C GLY A 45 33.84 27.02 16.28
N GLY A 46 32.65 27.15 15.71
CA GLY A 46 31.39 27.31 16.43
C GLY A 46 30.39 26.21 16.07
N ILE A 47 29.16 26.40 16.52
CA ILE A 47 28.00 25.60 16.12
C ILE A 47 27.22 26.37 15.07
N ALA A 48 27.18 25.85 13.84
CA ALA A 48 26.39 26.40 12.76
C ALA A 48 24.92 26.03 12.96
N LEU A 49 24.03 27.01 12.85
CA LEU A 49 22.58 26.85 13.00
C LEU A 49 21.90 27.08 11.66
N PHE A 50 20.92 26.24 11.36
CA PHE A 50 20.16 26.31 10.13
C PHE A 50 18.65 26.30 10.41
N VAL A 51 17.90 27.06 9.61
CA VAL A 51 16.42 27.10 9.60
C VAL A 51 15.97 27.11 8.14
N GLY A 52 15.04 26.23 7.77
CA GLY A 52 14.59 26.05 6.39
C GLY A 52 15.75 25.82 5.42
N GLY A 53 16.72 24.96 5.79
CA GLY A 53 17.91 24.70 4.98
C GLY A 53 18.97 25.82 4.99
N THR A 54 18.63 27.03 5.43
CA THR A 54 19.47 28.23 5.35
C THR A 54 20.36 28.39 6.58
N HIS A 55 21.65 28.66 6.37
CA HIS A 55 22.57 29.00 7.46
C HIS A 55 22.21 30.36 8.06
N ILE A 56 21.84 30.40 9.34
CA ILE A 56 21.41 31.63 10.01
C ILE A 56 22.46 32.23 10.95
N ASP A 57 23.32 31.40 11.54
CA ASP A 57 24.34 31.85 12.49
C ASP A 57 25.41 30.77 12.72
N THR A 58 26.59 31.17 13.18
CA THR A 58 27.59 30.27 13.75
C THR A 58 27.94 30.73 15.16
N VAL A 59 27.43 30.02 16.15
CA VAL A 59 27.54 30.42 17.54
C VAL A 59 28.87 29.93 18.13
N PRO A 60 29.68 30.82 18.74
CA PRO A 60 30.94 30.40 19.37
C PRO A 60 30.71 29.41 20.51
N THR A 61 31.56 28.39 20.60
CA THR A 61 31.57 27.42 21.70
C THR A 61 32.50 27.86 22.84
N THR A 62 32.48 27.16 23.98
CA THR A 62 33.22 27.59 25.18
C THR A 62 34.68 27.13 25.20
N ASN A 63 35.02 26.09 24.42
CA ASN A 63 36.34 25.46 24.23
C ASN A 63 37.00 25.07 25.56
N ARG A 64 36.18 24.58 26.49
CA ARG A 64 36.62 24.22 27.86
C ARG A 64 36.94 22.73 28.02
N CYS A 65 36.71 21.92 26.99
CA CYS A 65 36.90 20.48 27.02
C CYS A 65 36.10 19.74 28.11
N ASP A 66 35.10 20.40 28.67
CA ASP A 66 34.20 19.90 29.70
C ASP A 66 32.77 20.26 29.31
N CYS A 67 31.82 19.53 29.88
CA CYS A 67 30.41 19.70 29.56
C CYS A 67 29.87 21.00 30.15
N ASN A 68 29.21 21.76 29.29
CA ASN A 68 28.65 23.03 29.68
C ASN A 68 27.47 22.79 30.65
N THR A 69 27.65 23.18 31.91
CA THR A 69 26.60 23.09 32.94
C THR A 69 25.46 24.07 32.71
N THR A 70 25.70 25.09 31.88
CA THR A 70 24.70 26.04 31.36
C THR A 70 24.62 25.87 29.85
N PRO A 71 23.46 25.47 29.30
CA PRO A 71 23.29 25.35 27.85
C PRO A 71 23.52 26.68 27.14
N LEU A 72 24.00 26.60 25.90
CA LEU A 72 23.99 27.74 24.99
C LEU A 72 22.54 28.03 24.59
N VAL A 73 22.09 29.26 24.77
CA VAL A 73 20.75 29.71 24.37
C VAL A 73 20.86 30.83 23.36
N LYS A 74 20.23 30.65 22.19
CA LYS A 74 20.16 31.67 21.15
C LYS A 74 18.74 31.82 20.64
N THR A 75 18.23 33.04 20.76
CA THR A 75 16.89 33.43 20.31
C THR A 75 17.01 34.38 19.14
N TYR A 76 16.27 34.08 18.07
CA TYR A 76 16.19 34.86 16.85
C TYR A 76 14.77 35.37 16.69
N ALA A 77 14.63 36.69 16.58
CA ALA A 77 13.37 37.39 16.30
C ALA A 77 13.49 38.27 15.04
N ASP A 78 14.53 38.05 14.24
CA ASP A 78 14.72 38.76 12.97
C ASP A 78 13.64 38.31 11.98
N PRO A 79 12.87 39.23 11.37
CA PRO A 79 11.84 38.89 10.39
C PRO A 79 12.32 38.00 9.25
N ALA A 80 13.58 38.13 8.81
CA ALA A 80 14.14 37.30 7.75
C ALA A 80 14.37 35.84 8.19
N VAL A 81 14.71 35.62 9.46
CA VAL A 81 14.82 34.27 10.04
C VAL A 81 13.44 33.69 10.33
N LEU A 82 12.52 34.50 10.86
CA LEU A 82 11.15 34.07 11.15
C LEU A 82 10.37 33.71 9.88
N ALA A 83 10.64 34.38 8.76
CA ALA A 83 10.07 34.02 7.47
C ALA A 83 10.50 32.61 6.98
N LEU A 84 11.62 32.07 7.47
CA LEU A 84 12.05 30.69 7.17
C LEU A 84 11.24 29.65 7.97
N LEU A 85 10.51 30.08 8.99
CA LEU A 85 9.58 29.26 9.79
C LEU A 85 8.15 29.29 9.24
N ASP A 86 7.84 30.20 8.31
CA ASP A 86 6.50 30.39 7.73
C ASP A 86 6.34 29.51 6.48
N MET A 87 6.47 28.19 6.67
CA MET A 87 6.38 27.20 5.60
C MET A 87 5.17 26.30 5.88
N PRO A 88 4.22 26.14 4.93
CA PRO A 88 3.03 25.33 5.15
C PRO A 88 3.30 23.82 5.18
N GLN A 89 4.55 23.39 4.99
CA GLN A 89 4.91 22.02 4.57
C GLN A 89 6.14 21.49 5.32
N CYS A 90 6.38 21.92 6.57
CA CYS A 90 7.52 21.52 7.43
C CYS A 90 8.81 22.36 7.25
N ILE A 91 9.65 22.39 8.29
CA ILE A 91 10.80 23.30 8.42
C ILE A 91 12.03 22.50 8.84
N ASP A 92 13.06 22.45 7.99
CA ASP A 92 14.37 21.90 8.36
C ASP A 92 15.02 22.80 9.43
N ILE A 93 15.15 22.30 10.65
CA ILE A 93 15.90 22.98 11.72
C ILE A 93 16.99 22.04 12.22
N ARG A 94 18.24 22.44 12.02
CA ARG A 94 19.40 21.62 12.36
C ARG A 94 20.55 22.42 12.95
N ALA A 95 21.43 21.71 13.66
CA ALA A 95 22.67 22.25 14.21
C ALA A 95 23.86 21.38 13.80
N GLU A 96 24.95 22.02 13.38
CA GLU A 96 26.14 21.34 12.88
C GLU A 96 27.41 21.86 13.55
N ALA A 97 28.39 20.99 13.73
CA ALA A 97 29.74 21.42 14.09
C ALA A 97 30.37 22.16 12.90
N ALA A 98 30.67 23.45 13.04
CA ALA A 98 31.30 24.21 11.96
C ALA A 98 32.66 23.58 11.58
N SER A 99 33.08 23.73 10.33
CA SER A 99 34.32 23.14 9.80
C SER A 99 35.51 23.31 10.76
N GLY A 100 36.11 22.18 11.16
CA GLY A 100 37.25 22.14 12.08
C GLY A 100 36.89 22.22 13.56
N ALA A 101 35.60 22.20 13.91
CA ALA A 101 35.12 22.04 15.29
C ALA A 101 34.99 20.56 15.67
N SER A 102 35.34 20.24 16.92
CA SER A 102 35.11 18.95 17.54
C SER A 102 34.13 19.16 18.68
N VAL A 103 32.84 18.91 18.41
CA VAL A 103 31.74 19.09 19.35
C VAL A 103 31.19 17.73 19.74
N LEU A 104 31.07 17.50 21.05
CA LEU A 104 30.28 16.42 21.64
C LEU A 104 28.93 17.02 22.04
N TRP A 105 27.86 16.49 21.47
CA TRP A 105 26.51 16.97 21.72
C TRP A 105 25.95 16.31 22.98
N GLY A 106 25.34 17.11 23.85
CA GLY A 106 24.50 16.64 24.95
C GLY A 106 23.04 16.61 24.50
N PHE A 107 22.51 17.75 24.06
CA PHE A 107 21.16 17.85 23.48
C PHE A 107 21.04 19.11 22.61
N VAL A 108 20.07 19.11 21.71
CA VAL A 108 19.63 20.29 20.94
C VAL A 108 18.12 20.38 20.98
N ARG A 109 17.59 21.45 21.57
CA ARG A 109 16.16 21.73 21.64
C ARG A 109 15.86 23.05 20.96
N VAL A 110 14.77 23.09 20.21
CA VAL A 110 14.28 24.28 19.52
C VAL A 110 12.90 24.62 20.08
N ALA A 111 12.67 25.89 20.37
CA ALA A 111 11.36 26.39 20.75
C ALA A 111 10.94 27.51 19.80
N VAL A 112 9.71 27.45 19.30
CA VAL A 112 9.11 28.48 18.45
C VAL A 112 7.99 29.15 19.25
N GLU A 113 8.11 30.46 19.44
CA GLU A 113 7.12 31.27 20.15
C GLU A 113 6.13 31.88 19.16
N SER A 114 4.87 31.91 19.55
CA SER A 114 3.76 32.53 18.83
C SER A 114 2.81 33.21 19.84
N PRO A 115 1.89 34.09 19.40
CA PRO A 115 0.85 34.65 20.27
C PRO A 115 -0.01 33.59 21.00
N GLU A 116 -0.14 32.40 20.42
CA GLU A 116 -0.96 31.30 20.92
C GLU A 116 -0.22 30.42 21.94
N GLY A 117 1.12 30.44 21.94
CA GLY A 117 1.93 29.64 22.84
C GLY A 117 3.35 29.38 22.31
N THR A 118 4.06 28.52 23.03
CA THR A 118 5.41 28.09 22.64
C THR A 118 5.37 26.60 22.28
N GLU A 119 5.70 26.30 21.03
CA GLU A 119 5.92 24.92 20.57
C GLU A 119 7.40 24.56 20.77
N THR A 120 7.67 23.33 21.20
CA THR A 120 9.04 22.89 21.48
C THR A 120 9.31 21.54 20.83
N ALA A 121 10.44 21.44 20.15
CA ALA A 121 10.92 20.25 19.45
C ALA A 121 12.35 19.90 19.90
N CYS A 122 12.64 18.62 20.07
CA CYS A 122 13.98 18.15 20.39
C CYS A 122 14.64 17.54 19.18
N VAL A 123 15.62 18.27 18.65
CA VAL A 123 16.40 17.84 17.48
C VAL A 123 17.37 16.72 17.85
N PHE A 124 17.84 16.66 19.11
CA PHE A 124 18.75 15.63 19.59
C PHE A 124 18.80 15.50 21.11
N ASP A 125 19.02 14.27 21.61
CA ASP A 125 19.35 13.96 23.01
C ASP A 125 20.37 12.80 23.10
N ALA A 126 21.37 12.94 23.96
CA ALA A 126 22.43 11.95 24.15
C ALA A 126 22.07 10.92 25.23
N ARG A 127 22.44 9.66 25.01
CA ARG A 127 22.03 8.56 25.91
C ARG A 127 22.91 8.47 27.15
N THR A 128 22.26 8.29 28.31
CA THR A 128 22.98 7.95 29.54
C THR A 128 23.74 6.61 29.42
N GLY A 129 25.04 6.61 29.80
CA GLY A 129 25.81 5.40 30.08
C GLY A 129 26.92 5.02 29.08
N SER A 130 27.00 5.62 27.88
CA SER A 130 28.14 5.41 26.98
C SER A 130 29.08 6.62 26.97
N SER A 131 29.89 6.75 28.03
CA SER A 131 31.07 7.63 28.09
C SER A 131 30.89 9.16 28.09
N GLU A 132 29.75 9.71 28.53
CA GLU A 132 29.47 11.15 28.42
C GLU A 132 29.53 11.91 29.74
N ARG A 133 30.31 12.99 29.79
CA ARG A 133 30.27 13.99 30.87
C ARG A 133 29.08 14.97 30.71
N CYS A 134 28.33 14.88 29.59
CA CYS A 134 27.39 15.90 29.10
C CYS A 134 25.93 15.45 29.09
N ALA A 135 25.68 14.15 29.10
CA ALA A 135 24.34 13.61 29.13
C ALA A 135 23.84 13.55 30.59
N ASP A 136 22.86 14.40 30.87
CA ASP A 136 21.57 14.04 31.50
C ASP A 136 20.90 15.31 32.05
N ARG A 137 19.78 15.71 31.42
CA ARG A 137 18.69 16.45 32.06
C ARG A 137 17.45 16.35 31.18
N ASP A 138 16.58 15.41 31.55
CA ASP A 138 15.18 15.22 31.13
C ASP A 138 14.76 16.08 29.92
N LEU A 139 14.76 15.47 28.72
CA LEU A 139 13.75 15.59 27.66
C LEU A 139 14.35 15.13 26.31
N CYS A 140 13.80 14.02 25.79
CA CYS A 140 13.61 13.63 24.38
C CYS A 140 14.33 12.34 23.90
N ASP A 141 13.59 11.23 23.82
CA ASP A 141 14.13 9.88 23.59
C ASP A 141 14.51 9.53 22.13
N ALA A 142 15.43 10.24 21.46
CA ALA A 142 15.89 9.86 20.09
C ALA A 142 17.41 9.94 19.85
N TYR A 143 17.94 8.95 19.12
CA TYR A 143 19.36 8.56 18.96
C TYR A 143 20.01 9.05 17.65
N ALA A 144 21.28 9.50 17.69
CA ALA A 144 22.30 9.25 16.64
C ALA A 144 23.73 9.74 17.02
N PRO A 145 24.82 9.01 16.72
CA PRO A 145 26.17 9.53 16.88
C PRO A 145 26.60 10.28 15.60
N LEU A 146 26.27 11.56 15.45
CA LEU A 146 26.63 12.36 14.26
C LEU A 146 27.18 13.77 14.60
N PRO A 147 28.06 14.34 13.74
CA PRO A 147 28.50 15.73 13.84
C PRO A 147 27.43 16.75 13.39
N SER A 148 26.36 16.27 12.75
CA SER A 148 25.14 16.99 12.37
C SER A 148 23.96 16.47 13.18
N VAL A 149 23.13 17.38 13.67
CA VAL A 149 21.94 17.11 14.48
C VAL A 149 20.74 17.67 13.71
N GLY A 150 19.96 16.75 13.11
CA GLY A 150 18.96 16.92 12.03
C GLY A 150 19.17 15.78 11.02
N MET A 151 18.13 15.08 10.53
CA MET A 151 18.36 13.89 9.68
C MET A 151 18.98 14.30 8.33
N ILE A 152 19.61 13.34 7.67
CA ILE A 152 20.14 13.49 6.32
C ILE A 152 18.97 13.32 5.34
N ASP A 153 18.97 14.09 4.25
CA ASP A 153 18.16 13.85 3.05
C ASP A 153 18.64 12.52 2.41
N SER A 154 17.88 11.45 2.66
CA SER A 154 18.29 10.07 2.36
C SER A 154 18.10 9.70 0.90
N ASP A 155 17.11 10.27 0.23
CA ASP A 155 16.72 9.93 -1.13
C ASP A 155 17.04 11.03 -2.16
N GLY A 156 17.48 12.19 -1.71
CA GLY A 156 18.02 13.28 -2.52
C GLY A 156 16.95 14.19 -3.13
N ASP A 157 15.76 14.24 -2.55
CA ASP A 157 14.66 15.06 -3.06
C ASP A 157 14.66 16.51 -2.53
N GLY A 158 15.59 16.80 -1.60
CA GLY A 158 15.76 18.12 -0.98
C GLY A 158 15.02 18.29 0.34
N LEU A 159 14.37 17.24 0.85
CA LEU A 159 13.69 17.19 2.13
C LEU A 159 14.49 16.30 3.09
N SER A 160 14.69 16.77 4.32
CA SER A 160 15.42 16.01 5.35
C SER A 160 14.42 15.32 6.27
N GLY A 161 14.68 14.07 6.63
CA GLY A 161 13.84 13.36 7.60
C GLY A 161 13.80 14.02 8.98
N GLY A 162 12.89 13.55 9.85
CA GLY A 162 12.85 13.95 11.27
C GLY A 162 11.67 14.82 11.67
N ILE A 163 11.59 15.07 12.99
CA ILE A 163 10.42 15.44 13.82
C ILE A 163 9.11 15.70 13.08
N GLY A 164 8.25 14.68 13.15
CA GLY A 164 6.82 14.80 12.94
C GLY A 164 6.33 14.31 11.58
N ALA A 165 6.88 13.24 10.99
CA ALA A 165 6.34 12.59 9.78
C ALA A 165 6.11 13.50 8.54
N ALA A 166 6.47 14.79 8.57
CA ALA A 166 5.85 15.80 7.72
C ALA A 166 6.83 16.60 6.85
N CYS A 167 8.13 16.36 6.92
CA CYS A 167 9.05 17.02 5.98
C CYS A 167 9.25 16.16 4.73
N ASP A 168 9.42 14.86 4.93
CA ASP A 168 9.49 13.85 3.90
C ASP A 168 8.52 12.74 4.33
N ASN A 169 7.42 12.61 3.60
CA ASN A 169 6.39 11.58 3.88
C ASN A 169 6.69 10.28 3.11
N CYS A 170 7.88 10.21 2.49
CA CYS A 170 8.43 9.06 1.79
C CYS A 170 9.96 8.95 1.96
N GLU A 171 10.44 8.70 3.20
CA GLU A 171 11.87 8.71 3.61
C GLU A 171 12.91 8.07 2.66
N SER A 172 12.48 7.17 1.79
CA SER A 172 13.34 6.43 0.87
C SER A 172 12.97 6.57 -0.61
N THR A 173 11.96 7.38 -0.93
CA THR A 173 11.40 7.54 -2.27
C THR A 173 11.18 9.02 -2.57
N ALA A 174 12.09 9.58 -3.36
CA ALA A 174 12.13 10.99 -3.67
C ALA A 174 10.78 11.53 -4.17
N ASN A 175 10.18 12.44 -3.39
CA ASN A 175 8.86 12.97 -3.66
C ASN A 175 8.72 14.43 -3.21
N ALA A 176 9.63 15.30 -3.67
CA ALA A 176 9.68 16.74 -3.35
C ALA A 176 8.34 17.53 -3.42
N GLY A 177 7.30 17.00 -4.10
CA GLY A 177 5.94 17.55 -4.13
C GLY A 177 5.10 17.26 -2.88
N GLN A 178 5.48 16.27 -2.07
CA GLN A 178 4.84 15.88 -0.81
C GLN A 178 3.34 15.62 -0.93
N GLU A 179 2.87 15.17 -2.09
CA GLU A 179 1.47 14.81 -2.28
C GLU A 179 1.08 13.64 -1.35
N ASP A 180 -0.10 13.75 -0.74
CA ASP A 180 -0.69 12.79 0.20
C ASP A 180 -2.22 12.90 0.02
N GLY A 181 -2.76 12.05 -0.85
CA GLY A 181 -4.12 12.17 -1.37
C GLY A 181 -5.21 11.88 -0.35
N ASP A 182 -4.94 11.01 0.61
CA ASP A 182 -5.88 10.58 1.64
C ASP A 182 -5.55 11.07 3.06
N ALA A 183 -4.44 11.79 3.21
CA ALA A 183 -3.99 12.47 4.42
C ALA A 183 -3.69 11.52 5.58
N ASP A 184 -3.11 10.37 5.29
CA ASP A 184 -2.76 9.35 6.27
C ASP A 184 -1.34 9.52 6.86
N GLY A 185 -0.53 10.39 6.24
CA GLY A 185 0.84 10.71 6.64
C GLY A 185 1.93 10.00 5.83
N ILE A 186 1.58 9.16 4.87
CA ILE A 186 2.47 8.53 3.90
C ILE A 186 2.23 9.20 2.53
N GLY A 187 3.29 9.55 1.81
CA GLY A 187 3.14 10.25 0.54
C GLY A 187 2.68 9.34 -0.61
N ASP A 188 1.93 9.90 -1.56
CA ASP A 188 1.41 9.19 -2.74
C ASP A 188 2.50 8.40 -3.52
N ALA A 189 3.76 8.85 -3.42
CA ALA A 189 4.90 8.24 -4.09
C ALA A 189 5.37 6.91 -3.46
N CYS A 190 5.08 6.70 -2.18
CA CYS A 190 5.48 5.52 -1.41
C CYS A 190 4.31 4.86 -0.66
N ASP A 191 3.10 5.37 -0.81
CA ASP A 191 1.88 4.79 -0.26
C ASP A 191 1.41 3.60 -1.09
N SER A 192 1.28 2.45 -0.43
CA SER A 192 0.71 1.22 -1.00
C SER A 192 -0.80 1.31 -1.29
N CYS A 193 -1.49 2.31 -0.70
CA CYS A 193 -2.90 2.62 -0.93
C CYS A 193 -3.16 4.13 -1.06
N PRO A 194 -2.71 4.82 -2.15
CA PRO A 194 -2.74 6.29 -2.29
C PRO A 194 -4.10 7.02 -2.15
N HIS A 195 -5.18 6.26 -2.01
CA HIS A 195 -6.55 6.75 -1.93
C HIS A 195 -7.33 6.13 -0.75
N ALA A 196 -6.68 5.37 0.13
CA ALA A 196 -7.28 4.69 1.26
C ALA A 196 -6.33 4.65 2.46
N SER A 197 -6.59 5.51 3.45
CA SER A 197 -5.73 5.71 4.62
C SER A 197 -5.33 4.40 5.30
N ASN A 198 -4.03 4.13 5.31
CA ASN A 198 -3.37 2.96 5.86
C ASN A 198 -2.00 3.31 6.47
N PRO A 199 -1.95 4.06 7.60
CA PRO A 199 -0.69 4.55 8.16
C PRO A 199 0.30 3.46 8.62
N ASP A 200 -0.14 2.20 8.76
CA ASP A 200 0.73 1.07 9.09
C ASP A 200 1.35 0.40 7.85
N GLN A 201 0.97 0.83 6.63
CA GLN A 201 1.46 0.36 5.34
C GLN A 201 1.53 -1.18 5.28
N ARG A 202 0.50 -1.83 5.83
CA ARG A 202 0.43 -3.27 5.87
C ARG A 202 0.13 -3.78 4.46
N ASP A 203 1.03 -4.60 3.96
CA ASP A 203 0.89 -5.41 2.77
C ASP A 203 1.36 -6.80 3.20
N SER A 204 0.43 -7.75 3.39
CA SER A 204 0.81 -9.05 3.95
C SER A 204 0.90 -10.22 2.98
N ASP A 205 0.67 -9.99 1.68
CA ASP A 205 1.06 -10.92 0.61
C ASP A 205 2.28 -10.41 -0.19
N ASP A 206 2.80 -9.23 0.17
CA ASP A 206 4.01 -8.58 -0.37
C ASP A 206 3.88 -8.27 -1.88
N ASN A 207 2.67 -7.97 -2.36
CA ASN A 207 2.40 -7.72 -3.78
C ASN A 207 2.55 -6.23 -4.19
N GLY A 208 2.70 -5.34 -3.22
CA GLY A 208 2.86 -3.89 -3.40
C GLY A 208 1.55 -3.08 -3.33
N VAL A 209 0.40 -3.74 -3.17
CA VAL A 209 -0.91 -3.13 -2.87
C VAL A 209 -1.20 -3.36 -1.39
N GLY A 210 -1.53 -2.30 -0.65
CA GLY A 210 -1.76 -2.44 0.79
C GLY A 210 -3.08 -3.16 1.11
N ASP A 211 -3.10 -3.84 2.24
CA ASP A 211 -4.25 -4.62 2.76
C ASP A 211 -5.57 -3.83 2.75
N ASP A 212 -5.53 -2.51 2.95
CA ASP A 212 -6.70 -1.62 3.04
C ASP A 212 -7.32 -1.30 1.67
N CYS A 213 -6.56 -1.46 0.58
CA CYS A 213 -7.02 -1.26 -0.80
C CYS A 213 -6.90 -2.51 -1.68
N ASP A 214 -6.34 -3.59 -1.17
CA ASP A 214 -6.27 -4.88 -1.83
C ASP A 214 -7.57 -5.69 -1.60
N ALA A 215 -8.31 -5.90 -2.68
CA ALA A 215 -9.56 -6.68 -2.66
C ALA A 215 -9.32 -8.20 -2.48
N CYS A 216 -8.12 -8.67 -2.82
CA CYS A 216 -7.74 -10.09 -2.86
C CYS A 216 -6.86 -10.52 -1.67
N TRP A 217 -6.36 -9.55 -0.92
CA TRP A 217 -5.71 -9.73 0.38
C TRP A 217 -6.55 -10.52 1.39
N ALA A 218 -7.84 -10.18 1.56
CA ALA A 218 -8.71 -10.85 2.54
C ALA A 218 -8.94 -12.35 2.25
N ALA A 219 -8.66 -12.80 1.03
CA ALA A 219 -8.81 -14.17 0.59
C ALA A 219 -7.47 -14.93 0.50
N GLY A 220 -6.33 -14.24 0.53
CA GLY A 220 -5.01 -14.81 0.22
C GLY A 220 -4.91 -15.23 -1.25
N ASP A 221 -5.65 -14.53 -2.11
CA ASP A 221 -5.84 -14.87 -3.51
C ASP A 221 -5.17 -13.83 -4.41
N TRP A 222 -4.75 -14.27 -5.60
CA TRP A 222 -4.10 -13.42 -6.60
C TRP A 222 -5.19 -12.93 -7.57
N ASP A 223 -4.98 -11.80 -8.24
CA ASP A 223 -5.76 -11.39 -9.41
C ASP A 223 -4.81 -11.43 -10.61
N LEU A 224 -4.68 -12.61 -11.23
CA LEU A 224 -3.63 -12.86 -12.22
C LEU A 224 -3.82 -12.07 -13.52
N ASP A 225 -5.05 -11.75 -13.90
CA ASP A 225 -5.37 -11.05 -15.14
C ASP A 225 -5.76 -9.57 -14.96
N GLY A 226 -5.89 -9.12 -13.71
CA GLY A 226 -6.06 -7.73 -13.31
C GLY A 226 -7.47 -7.20 -13.58
N ASP A 227 -8.48 -8.05 -13.49
CA ASP A 227 -9.86 -7.70 -13.81
C ASP A 227 -10.69 -7.24 -12.59
N GLY A 228 -10.07 -7.28 -11.40
CA GLY A 228 -10.67 -6.88 -10.14
C GLY A 228 -11.36 -8.03 -9.39
N LEU A 229 -11.20 -9.28 -9.83
CA LEU A 229 -11.67 -10.47 -9.15
C LEU A 229 -10.52 -11.42 -8.86
N CYS A 230 -10.54 -11.98 -7.66
CA CYS A 230 -9.48 -12.86 -7.23
C CYS A 230 -9.61 -14.24 -7.89
N ASP A 231 -8.51 -14.88 -8.24
CA ASP A 231 -8.37 -16.14 -8.99
C ASP A 231 -9.31 -17.27 -8.52
N GLN A 232 -9.59 -17.38 -7.21
CA GLN A 232 -10.50 -18.41 -6.69
C GLN A 232 -11.99 -18.11 -6.95
N SER A 233 -12.31 -16.84 -7.12
CA SER A 233 -13.65 -16.33 -7.40
C SER A 233 -13.86 -16.01 -8.89
N ASP A 234 -12.79 -16.02 -9.68
CA ASP A 234 -12.81 -15.74 -11.11
C ASP A 234 -13.05 -17.02 -11.95
N ASN A 235 -14.13 -17.02 -12.73
CA ASN A 235 -14.44 -18.11 -13.67
C ASN A 235 -13.53 -18.16 -14.91
N CYS A 236 -12.59 -17.21 -15.04
CA CYS A 236 -11.63 -17.07 -16.13
C CYS A 236 -10.30 -16.42 -15.72
N TYR A 237 -9.68 -16.84 -14.60
CA TYR A 237 -8.44 -16.27 -14.00
C TYR A 237 -7.19 -15.98 -14.88
N HIS A 238 -7.19 -16.30 -16.17
CA HIS A 238 -6.13 -15.91 -17.12
C HIS A 238 -6.61 -14.88 -18.17
N ASN A 239 -7.87 -14.46 -18.12
CA ASN A 239 -8.63 -13.90 -19.23
C ASN A 239 -9.57 -12.79 -18.74
N HIS A 240 -9.01 -11.60 -18.49
CA HIS A 240 -9.71 -10.43 -17.94
C HIS A 240 -11.20 -10.32 -18.34
N ASN A 241 -12.09 -10.57 -17.38
CA ASN A 241 -13.54 -10.60 -17.56
C ASN A 241 -14.30 -10.11 -16.30
N PRO A 242 -14.25 -8.80 -15.98
CA PRO A 242 -14.86 -8.24 -14.77
C PRO A 242 -16.38 -8.47 -14.66
N GLY A 243 -17.03 -8.79 -15.79
CA GLY A 243 -18.47 -9.08 -15.88
C GLY A 243 -18.86 -10.50 -15.46
N GLN A 244 -17.89 -11.44 -15.40
CA GLN A 244 -18.10 -12.85 -15.02
C GLN A 244 -19.26 -13.53 -15.76
N GLU A 245 -19.51 -13.16 -17.02
CA GLU A 245 -20.54 -13.82 -17.82
C GLU A 245 -20.21 -15.31 -17.99
N ASP A 246 -21.20 -16.17 -17.77
CA ASP A 246 -21.16 -17.64 -17.91
C ASP A 246 -22.52 -18.07 -18.48
N GLY A 247 -22.63 -18.01 -19.81
CA GLY A 247 -23.89 -18.12 -20.53
C GLY A 247 -24.56 -19.48 -20.39
N ASP A 248 -23.77 -20.54 -20.24
CA ASP A 248 -24.24 -21.92 -20.15
C ASP A 248 -24.17 -22.54 -18.74
N ALA A 249 -23.63 -21.79 -17.78
CA ALA A 249 -23.54 -22.10 -16.36
C ALA A 249 -22.71 -23.36 -16.06
N ASP A 250 -21.60 -23.54 -16.77
CA ASP A 250 -20.68 -24.66 -16.56
C ASP A 250 -19.51 -24.35 -15.60
N GLY A 251 -19.39 -23.08 -15.19
CA GLY A 251 -18.36 -22.59 -14.28
C GLY A 251 -17.09 -22.08 -14.97
N VAL A 252 -17.05 -22.05 -16.31
CA VAL A 252 -16.03 -21.39 -17.11
C VAL A 252 -16.66 -20.15 -17.75
N GLY A 253 -16.05 -18.99 -17.58
CA GLY A 253 -16.63 -17.76 -18.12
C GLY A 253 -16.59 -17.69 -19.64
N ASP A 254 -17.52 -16.94 -20.24
CA ASP A 254 -17.66 -16.75 -21.69
C ASP A 254 -16.36 -16.24 -22.35
N ALA A 255 -15.53 -15.53 -21.59
CA ALA A 255 -14.25 -14.97 -22.05
C ALA A 255 -13.17 -16.04 -22.31
N CYS A 256 -13.25 -17.18 -21.62
CA CYS A 256 -12.27 -18.28 -21.71
C CYS A 256 -12.90 -19.64 -22.06
N ASP A 257 -14.23 -19.70 -22.24
CA ASP A 257 -14.93 -20.91 -22.67
C ASP A 257 -14.78 -21.17 -24.18
N ASN A 258 -14.29 -22.36 -24.54
CA ASN A 258 -14.18 -22.81 -25.92
C ASN A 258 -15.51 -23.30 -26.53
N CYS A 259 -16.60 -23.24 -25.78
CA CYS A 259 -17.97 -23.55 -26.17
C CYS A 259 -19.04 -22.77 -25.35
N PRO A 260 -19.12 -21.41 -25.45
CA PRO A 260 -19.92 -20.52 -24.57
C PRO A 260 -21.45 -20.74 -24.47
N GLU A 261 -21.98 -21.74 -25.17
CA GLU A 261 -23.40 -22.02 -25.29
C GLU A 261 -23.72 -23.50 -24.97
N ALA A 262 -22.74 -24.28 -24.50
CA ALA A 262 -22.83 -25.74 -24.46
C ALA A 262 -22.01 -26.45 -23.35
N SER A 263 -22.35 -26.22 -22.09
CA SER A 263 -21.73 -26.79 -20.87
C SER A 263 -20.69 -27.91 -21.06
N ASN A 264 -19.44 -27.55 -20.81
CA ASN A 264 -18.24 -28.39 -20.82
C ASN A 264 -17.18 -27.89 -19.83
N PRO A 265 -17.36 -28.14 -18.51
CA PRO A 265 -16.41 -27.70 -17.49
C PRO A 265 -14.98 -28.23 -17.66
N ASP A 266 -14.79 -29.27 -18.49
CA ASP A 266 -13.48 -29.87 -18.77
C ASP A 266 -12.73 -29.22 -19.94
N GLN A 267 -13.37 -28.31 -20.67
CA GLN A 267 -12.81 -27.51 -21.76
C GLN A 267 -12.03 -28.36 -22.79
N ILE A 268 -12.40 -29.62 -23.00
CA ILE A 268 -11.65 -30.52 -23.87
C ILE A 268 -11.78 -30.08 -25.33
N ASP A 269 -10.67 -29.65 -25.92
CA ASP A 269 -10.50 -29.54 -27.37
C ASP A 269 -9.47 -30.58 -27.84
N GLY A 270 -9.94 -31.74 -28.30
CA GLY A 270 -9.01 -32.81 -28.63
C GLY A 270 -8.35 -32.68 -30.01
N ASP A 271 -8.67 -31.68 -30.84
CA ASP A 271 -7.93 -31.43 -32.09
C ASP A 271 -7.25 -30.07 -32.16
N GLY A 272 -7.34 -29.28 -31.10
CA GLY A 272 -6.56 -28.07 -30.90
C GLY A 272 -6.94 -26.97 -31.89
N ASN A 273 -8.22 -26.93 -32.31
CA ASN A 273 -8.72 -25.94 -33.26
C ASN A 273 -9.34 -24.70 -32.56
N GLY A 274 -9.40 -24.69 -31.23
CA GLY A 274 -9.97 -23.62 -30.41
C GLY A 274 -11.47 -23.75 -30.15
N VAL A 275 -12.12 -24.81 -30.62
CA VAL A 275 -13.55 -25.12 -30.39
C VAL A 275 -13.64 -26.43 -29.60
N GLY A 276 -14.34 -26.41 -28.47
CA GLY A 276 -14.46 -27.58 -27.61
C GLY A 276 -15.21 -28.75 -28.26
N ASP A 277 -14.91 -29.96 -27.79
CA ASP A 277 -15.54 -31.21 -28.21
C ASP A 277 -17.07 -31.21 -28.06
N ALA A 278 -17.60 -30.40 -27.15
CA ALA A 278 -19.02 -30.28 -26.84
C ALA A 278 -19.80 -29.56 -27.96
N CYS A 279 -19.21 -28.55 -28.58
CA CYS A 279 -19.81 -27.76 -29.64
C CYS A 279 -19.17 -27.99 -31.03
N ASP A 280 -18.08 -28.76 -31.13
CA ASP A 280 -17.48 -29.10 -32.44
C ASP A 280 -18.36 -30.05 -33.27
N ALA A 281 -19.06 -29.47 -34.25
CA ALA A 281 -19.87 -30.19 -35.23
C ALA A 281 -19.08 -31.26 -36.00
N SER A 282 -17.79 -31.04 -36.25
CA SER A 282 -16.92 -31.95 -36.99
C SER A 282 -16.72 -33.26 -36.20
N ARG A 283 -16.52 -33.17 -34.88
CA ARG A 283 -16.41 -34.30 -33.95
C ARG A 283 -17.73 -34.96 -33.64
N LEU A 284 -18.79 -34.19 -33.40
CA LEU A 284 -20.13 -34.73 -33.18
C LEU A 284 -20.58 -35.56 -34.41
N GLY A 285 -20.29 -35.07 -35.61
CA GLY A 285 -20.49 -35.80 -36.85
C GLY A 285 -19.68 -37.10 -36.93
N ARG A 286 -18.39 -37.06 -36.57
CA ARG A 286 -17.52 -38.26 -36.53
C ARG A 286 -18.00 -39.30 -35.51
N ARG A 287 -18.39 -38.89 -34.30
CA ARG A 287 -18.93 -39.77 -33.25
C ARG A 287 -20.22 -40.45 -33.70
N ARG A 288 -21.17 -39.69 -34.29
CA ARG A 288 -22.41 -40.24 -34.88
C ARG A 288 -22.13 -41.26 -35.99
N ARG A 289 -21.22 -40.96 -36.92
CA ARG A 289 -20.82 -41.89 -38.00
C ARG A 289 -20.23 -43.19 -37.45
N ARG A 290 -19.34 -43.11 -36.45
CA ARG A 290 -18.74 -44.30 -35.81
C ARG A 290 -19.77 -45.14 -35.06
N ARG A 291 -20.71 -44.50 -34.35
CA ARG A 291 -21.82 -45.19 -33.67
C ARG A 291 -22.69 -45.95 -34.66
N LEU A 292 -23.12 -45.31 -35.75
CA LEU A 292 -23.93 -45.95 -36.80
C LEU A 292 -23.18 -47.11 -37.47
N GLN A 293 -21.87 -46.98 -37.71
CA GLN A 293 -21.05 -48.08 -38.23
C GLN A 293 -20.98 -49.26 -37.25
N ARG A 294 -20.78 -49.01 -35.95
CA ARG A 294 -20.81 -50.05 -34.91
C ARG A 294 -22.16 -50.74 -34.80
N GLU A 295 -23.25 -49.97 -34.78
CA GLU A 295 -24.62 -50.53 -34.75
C GLU A 295 -24.89 -51.38 -35.99
N ARG A 296 -24.42 -50.95 -37.18
CA ARG A 296 -24.52 -51.73 -38.42
C ARG A 296 -23.69 -53.02 -38.37
N GLN A 297 -22.46 -52.97 -37.83
CA GLN A 297 -21.63 -54.16 -37.59
C GLN A 297 -22.27 -55.13 -36.59
N LEU A 298 -22.79 -54.65 -35.47
CA LEU A 298 -23.49 -55.46 -34.46
C LEU A 298 -24.76 -56.11 -35.03
N ARG A 299 -25.54 -55.39 -35.84
CA ARG A 299 -26.72 -55.97 -36.52
C ARG A 299 -26.36 -57.07 -37.51
N LEU A 300 -25.20 -56.99 -38.16
CA LEU A 300 -24.71 -58.06 -39.05
C LEU A 300 -24.27 -59.30 -38.26
N LEU A 301 -23.79 -59.13 -37.02
CA LEU A 301 -23.35 -60.23 -36.15
C LEU A 301 -24.50 -60.98 -35.45
N VAL A 302 -25.69 -60.39 -35.33
CA VAL A 302 -26.86 -60.95 -34.63
C VAL A 302 -27.91 -61.55 -35.59
N GLN A 303 -27.67 -61.58 -36.90
CA GLN A 303 -28.61 -62.23 -37.83
C GLN A 303 -28.65 -63.75 -37.59
N PRO A 304 -29.83 -64.36 -37.38
CA PRO A 304 -29.93 -65.82 -37.28
C PRO A 304 -29.56 -66.43 -38.63
N ARG A 305 -28.61 -67.37 -38.64
CA ARG A 305 -28.29 -68.17 -39.83
C ARG A 305 -29.56 -68.86 -40.31
N ALA A 306 -30.14 -68.38 -41.40
CA ALA A 306 -31.25 -69.03 -42.06
C ALA A 306 -30.77 -70.29 -42.78
N GLY A 307 -31.29 -71.45 -42.38
CA GLY A 307 -31.39 -72.64 -43.22
C GLY A 307 -30.26 -73.67 -43.12
N GLY A 308 -30.44 -74.69 -42.28
CA GLY A 308 -29.66 -75.94 -42.31
C GLY A 308 -30.32 -77.03 -41.47
N GLN A 309 -30.95 -77.99 -42.15
CA GLN A 309 -31.79 -79.10 -41.67
C GLN A 309 -31.46 -79.74 -40.30
N ARG A 310 -32.53 -80.05 -39.57
CA ARG A 310 -32.57 -80.98 -38.43
C ARG A 310 -31.93 -82.33 -38.78
N ARG A 311 -30.90 -82.75 -38.04
CA ARG A 311 -30.71 -84.14 -37.61
C ARG A 311 -30.26 -84.17 -36.16
N GLY A 312 -31.02 -84.87 -35.34
CA GLY A 312 -30.80 -84.94 -33.90
C GLY A 312 -29.49 -85.64 -33.53
N ARG A 313 -28.88 -85.18 -32.44
CA ARG A 313 -28.07 -86.02 -31.57
C ARG A 313 -28.09 -85.47 -30.14
N ARG A 314 -28.28 -86.40 -29.21
CA ARG A 314 -28.49 -86.20 -27.78
C ARG A 314 -27.27 -85.58 -27.10
N GLY A 315 -27.55 -84.65 -26.17
CA GLY A 315 -26.96 -84.59 -24.83
C GLY A 315 -25.51 -84.16 -24.67
N ARG A 316 -25.30 -82.99 -24.06
CA ARG A 316 -24.39 -82.80 -22.92
C ARG A 316 -24.73 -81.50 -22.18
N ARG A 317 -25.02 -81.61 -20.89
CA ARG A 317 -25.26 -80.47 -19.98
C ARG A 317 -23.95 -79.69 -19.82
N LEU A 318 -23.97 -78.39 -20.11
CA LEU A 318 -22.93 -77.44 -19.69
C LEU A 318 -23.42 -76.71 -18.43
N ARG A 319 -22.54 -76.65 -17.43
CA ARG A 319 -22.77 -75.99 -16.13
C ARG A 319 -22.83 -74.45 -16.32
N PRO A 320 -23.62 -73.72 -15.52
CA PRO A 320 -23.62 -72.26 -15.56
C PRO A 320 -22.34 -71.70 -14.93
N LEU A 321 -21.80 -70.65 -15.57
CA LEU A 321 -20.74 -69.79 -15.03
C LEU A 321 -21.34 -68.85 -13.94
N PRO A 322 -20.54 -68.43 -12.94
CA PRO A 322 -21.04 -67.65 -11.81
C PRO A 322 -21.33 -66.19 -12.20
N GLY A 323 -22.38 -65.63 -11.61
CA GLY A 323 -22.78 -64.22 -11.78
C GLY A 323 -21.84 -63.23 -11.06
N PRO A 324 -21.92 -61.94 -11.40
CA PRO A 324 -21.06 -60.89 -10.84
C PRO A 324 -21.34 -60.65 -9.35
N ARG A 325 -20.27 -60.51 -8.58
CA ARG A 325 -20.28 -60.17 -7.14
C ARG A 325 -20.85 -58.77 -6.94
N GLN A 326 -21.85 -58.66 -6.06
CA GLN A 326 -22.31 -57.37 -5.52
C GLN A 326 -21.19 -56.75 -4.67
N LEU A 327 -20.74 -55.56 -5.04
CA LEU A 327 -19.98 -54.67 -4.16
C LEU A 327 -20.97 -54.03 -3.18
N GLY A 328 -20.80 -54.32 -1.90
CA GLY A 328 -21.61 -53.77 -0.83
C GLY A 328 -21.29 -52.30 -0.56
N CYS A 329 -22.32 -51.49 -0.41
CA CYS A 329 -22.24 -50.13 0.11
C CYS A 329 -21.73 -50.14 1.56
N VAL A 330 -20.59 -49.48 1.82
CA VAL A 330 -20.15 -49.13 3.17
C VAL A 330 -20.78 -47.78 3.52
N ARG A 331 -21.74 -47.78 4.45
CA ARG A 331 -22.25 -46.56 5.10
C ARG A 331 -21.24 -46.09 6.15
N HIS A 332 -20.60 -44.94 5.93
CA HIS A 332 -19.95 -44.19 7.00
C HIS A 332 -21.00 -43.43 7.81
N ARG A 333 -21.17 -43.79 9.08
CA ARG A 333 -21.78 -42.92 10.10
C ARG A 333 -20.71 -41.95 10.58
N ARG A 334 -20.90 -40.64 10.38
CA ARG A 334 -20.24 -39.61 11.20
C ARG A 334 -21.14 -39.28 12.38
N HIS A 335 -20.57 -39.39 13.57
CA HIS A 335 -21.14 -38.93 14.83
C HIS A 335 -21.06 -37.40 14.88
N LEU A 336 -22.17 -36.77 15.25
CA LEU A 336 -22.21 -35.41 15.78
C LEU A 336 -21.79 -35.47 17.26
N GLN A 337 -20.73 -34.73 17.59
CA GLN A 337 -20.53 -33.98 18.82
C GLN A 337 -19.88 -32.66 18.43
#